data_AF-A0AAD7E1K0-F1
#
_entry.id   AF-A0AAD7E1K0-F1
#
_cell.length_a   1.000
_cell.length_b   1.000
_cell.length_c   1.000
_cell.angle_alpha   90.00
_cell.angle_beta   90.00
_cell.angle_gamma   90.00
#
_symmetry.space_group_name_H-M   'P 1'
#
loop_
_entity.id
_entity.type
_entity.pdbx_description
1 polymer ?
#
loop_
_entity_poly.entity_id
_entity_poly.type
_entity_poly.pdbx_seq_one_letter_code
_entity_poly.pdbx_strand_id
1 'polypeptide(L)' 'MFAIVCCAAVKALGIVDKYYAKTDESVVYRVSMIMHPCYRWAYFEKAGWERSWIDTVIELA' A
#
# COMPACT_ATOMS: atom_id res chain seq x y z
N MET A 1 1.00 25.42 17.32
CA MET A 1 0.12 24.23 17.38
C MET A 1 0.11 23.44 16.07
N PHE A 2 -0.10 24.07 14.89
CA PHE A 2 -0.08 23.38 13.59
C PHE A 2 1.26 22.73 13.21
N ALA A 3 2.39 23.38 13.51
CA ALA A 3 3.72 22.85 13.16
C ALA A 3 4.04 21.49 13.81
N ILE A 4 3.56 21.25 15.04
CA ILE A 4 3.79 19.99 15.75
C ILE A 4 3.01 18.85 15.08
N VAL A 5 1.77 19.12 14.65
CA VAL A 5 0.94 18.16 13.91
C VAL A 5 1.58 17.81 12.57
N CYS A 6 2.09 18.80 11.83
CA CYS A 6 2.79 18.56 10.57
C CYS A 6 4.06 17.71 10.76
N CYS A 7 4.90 18.02 11.75
CA CYS A 7 6.11 17.24 12.02
C CYS A 7 5.79 15.79 12.41
N ALA A 8 4.73 15.56 13.19
CA ALA A 8 4.28 14.21 13.53
C ALA A 8 3.75 13.46 12.31
N ALA A 9 2.96 14.12 11.45
CA ALA A 9 2.45 13.53 10.21
C ALA A 9 3.57 13.14 9.23
N VAL A 10 4.59 14.00 9.06
CA VAL A 10 5.76 13.70 8.20
C VAL A 10 6.55 12.51 8.75
N LYS A 11 6.75 12.42 10.07
CA LYS A 11 7.40 11.24 10.68
C LYS A 11 6.59 9.97 10.48
N ALA A 12 5.28 10.03 10.69
CA ALA A 12 4.40 8.88 10.45
C ALA A 12 4.45 8.44 8.98
N LEU A 13 4.45 9.39 8.05
CA LEU A 13 4.59 9.10 6.61
C LEU A 13 5.89 8.37 6.31
N GLY A 14 7.03 8.81 6.86
CA GLY A 14 8.32 8.12 6.64
C GLY A 14 8.35 6.68 7.19
N ILE A 15 7.62 6.40 8.26
CA ILE A 15 7.46 5.03 8.77
C ILE A 15 6.61 4.21 7.80
N VAL A 16 5.46 4.74 7.37
CA VAL A 16 4.57 4.10 6.39
C VAL A 16 5.33 3.82 5.09
N ASP A 17 6.05 4.81 4.56
CA ASP A 17 6.83 4.69 3.33
C ASP A 17 7.87 3.57 3.42
N LYS A 18 8.59 3.46 4.56
CA LYS A 18 9.52 2.34 4.81
C LYS A 18 8.83 0.95 4.76
N TYR A 19 7.61 0.84 5.29
CA TYR A 19 6.89 -0.44 5.31
C TYR A 19 6.29 -0.78 3.94
N TYR A 20 5.74 0.19 3.23
CA TYR A 20 5.10 -0.03 1.93
C TYR A 20 6.07 -0.03 0.75
N ALA A 21 7.28 0.51 0.87
CA ALA A 21 8.33 0.36 -0.15
C ALA A 21 8.66 -1.11 -0.43
N LYS A 22 8.51 -1.98 0.57
CA LYS A 22 8.74 -3.43 0.43
C LYS A 22 7.61 -4.16 -0.31
N THR A 23 6.48 -3.51 -0.54
CA THR A 23 5.38 -4.10 -1.30
C THR A 23 5.77 -4.33 -2.76
N ASP A 24 6.70 -3.52 -3.28
CA ASP A 24 7.27 -3.72 -4.61
C ASP A 24 8.35 -4.82 -4.65
N GLU A 25 8.96 -5.15 -3.51
CA GLU A 25 10.03 -6.15 -3.41
C GLU A 25 9.51 -7.60 -3.45
N SER A 26 8.27 -7.85 -3.04
CA SER A 26 7.72 -9.22 -3.00
C SER A 26 6.22 -9.29 -3.24
N VAL A 27 5.82 -10.25 -4.07
CA VAL A 27 4.43 -10.63 -4.35
C VAL A 27 3.62 -10.94 -3.08
N VAL A 28 4.27 -11.46 -2.03
CA VAL A 28 3.59 -11.81 -0.77
C VAL A 28 3.01 -10.57 -0.07
N TYR A 29 3.75 -9.46 -0.09
CA TYR A 29 3.27 -8.19 0.45
C TYR A 29 2.13 -7.60 -0.41
N ARG A 30 2.12 -7.85 -1.72
CA ARG A 30 1.03 -7.45 -2.62
C ARG A 30 -0.25 -8.25 -2.36
N VAL A 31 -0.13 -9.58 -2.24
CA VAL A 31 -1.25 -10.49 -1.92
C VAL A 31 -1.89 -10.13 -0.59
N SER A 32 -1.08 -9.92 0.44
CA SER A 32 -1.57 -9.56 1.78
C SER A 32 -2.33 -8.23 1.82
N MET A 33 -1.96 -7.24 0.99
CA MET A 33 -2.75 -6.01 0.85
C MET A 33 -4.10 -6.24 0.16
N ILE A 34 -4.18 -7.11 -0.85
CA ILE A 34 -5.45 -7.45 -1.52
C ILE A 34 -6.39 -8.21 -0.58
N MET A 35 -5.84 -9.02 0.33
CA MET A 35 -6.61 -9.72 1.37
C MET A 35 -7.17 -8.78 2.44
N HIS A 36 -6.83 -7.47 2.43
CA HIS A 36 -7.34 -6.54 3.44
C HIS A 36 -8.86 -6.31 3.27
N PRO A 37 -9.68 -6.61 4.29
CA PRO A 37 -11.14 -6.68 4.16
C PRO A 37 -11.79 -5.34 3.78
N CYS A 38 -11.23 -4.21 4.23
CA CYS A 38 -11.80 -2.88 3.97
C CYS A 38 -11.40 -2.25 2.63
N TYR A 39 -10.24 -2.62 2.09
CA TYR A 39 -9.59 -1.84 1.02
C TYR A 39 -9.53 -2.62 -0.30
N ARG A 40 -9.47 -3.96 -0.23
CA ARG A 40 -9.61 -4.89 -1.36
C ARG A 40 -8.98 -4.34 -2.66
N TRP A 41 -9.69 -4.39 -3.78
CA TRP A 41 -9.25 -3.98 -5.12
C TRP A 41 -9.44 -2.48 -5.38
N ALA A 42 -10.44 -1.86 -4.73
CA ALA A 42 -10.75 -0.43 -4.87
C ALA A 42 -9.59 0.48 -4.46
N TYR A 43 -8.78 0.06 -3.48
CA TYR A 43 -7.58 0.80 -3.10
C TYR A 43 -6.55 0.85 -4.23
N PHE A 44 -6.30 -0.26 -4.92
CA PHE A 44 -5.29 -0.36 -5.97
C PHE A 44 -5.67 0.42 -7.22
N GLU A 45 -6.95 0.40 -7.60
CA GLU A 45 -7.45 1.25 -8.69
C GLU A 45 -7.27 2.74 -8.36
N LYS A 46 -7.60 3.14 -7.12
CA LYS A 46 -7.44 4.53 -6.68
C LYS A 46 -5.98 4.95 -6.54
N ALA A 47 -5.11 4.02 -6.14
CA ALA A 47 -3.67 4.23 -6.05
C ALA A 47 -2.98 4.23 -7.43
N GLY A 48 -3.70 3.92 -8.52
CA GLY A 48 -3.17 3.94 -9.88
C GLY A 48 -2.18 2.81 -10.16
N TRP A 49 -2.34 1.67 -9.47
CA TRP A 49 -1.48 0.51 -9.69
C TRP A 49 -1.74 -0.09 -11.07
N GLU A 50 -0.69 -0.64 -11.67
CA GLU A 50 -0.77 -1.23 -13.00
C GLU A 50 -1.64 -2.50 -12.97
N ARG A 51 -2.55 -2.64 -13.94
CA ARG A 51 -3.50 -3.77 -13.98
C ARG A 51 -2.81 -5.14 -13.99
N SER A 52 -1.68 -5.25 -14.68
CA SER A 52 -0.86 -6.47 -14.73
C SER A 52 -0.47 -6.97 -13.34
N TRP A 53 -0.34 -6.07 -12.36
CA TRP A 53 -0.02 -6.41 -10.97
C TRP A 53 -1.23 -6.96 -10.22
N ILE A 54 -2.42 -6.43 -10.51
CA ILE A 54 -3.68 -6.92 -9.94
C ILE A 54 -3.95 -8.32 -10.50
N ASP A 55 -3.77 -8.50 -11.80
CA ASP A 55 -3.99 -9.78 -12.49
C ASP A 55 -3.03 -10.87 -11.96
N THR A 56 -1.76 -10.54 -11.76
CA THR A 56 -0.76 -11.47 -11.20
C THR A 56 -1.15 -11.96 -9.80
N VAL A 57 -1.70 -11.08 -8.96
CA VAL A 57 -2.12 -11.47 -7.60
C VAL A 57 -3.40 -12.29 -7.65
N ILE A 58 -4.33 -12.00 -8.56
CA ILE A 58 -5.55 -12.79 -8.75
C ILE A 58 -5.21 -14.21 -9.23
N GLU A 59 -4.22 -14.37 -10.11
CA GLU A 59 -3.77 -15.69 -10.59
C GLU A 59 -3.09 -16.54 -9.50
N LEU A 60 -2.48 -15.88 -8.51
CA LEU A 60 -1.75 -16.53 -7.41
C LEU A 60 -2.62 -16.85 -6.18
N ALA A 61 -3.83 -16.29 -6.10
CA ALA A 61 -4.76 -16.43 -4.97
C ALA A 61 -5.76 -17.57 -5.19
#